data_AF-A0A2K3MHW5-F1
#
_entry.id   AF-A0A2K3MHW5-F1
#
_cell.length_a   1.000
_cell.length_b   1.000
_cell.length_c   1.000
_cell.angle_alpha   90.00
_cell.angle_beta   90.00
_cell.angle_gamma   90.00
#
_symmetry.space_group_name_H-M   'P 1'
#
loop_
_entity.id
_entity.type
_entity.pdbx_description
1 polymer ?
#
loop_
_entity_poly.entity_id
_entity_poly.type
_entity_poly.pdbx_seq_one_letter_code
_entity_poly.pdbx_strand_id
1 'polypeptide(L)'
;MWKLKRHTVKNQAFNCSNGDVYKWKHLWKVLADKFGIEDYEFDEEGPELRLTEMMKDKGGVWEEIVKENGLLHTKLEEVGDWWFADFMLRVEGVLDSMNKAKEHGFLGFRNSKNSFINWIDKTKAYKIVP
;
A
#
# COMPACT_ATOMS: atom_id res chain seq x y z
N MET A 1 17.54 2.57 -17.17
CA MET A 1 16.56 1.73 -17.89
C MET A 1 17.19 0.35 -18.09
N TRP A 2 16.75 -0.69 -17.36
CA TRP A 2 17.30 -2.04 -17.51
C TRP A 2 16.72 -2.69 -18.79
N LYS A 3 17.57 -3.24 -19.65
CA LYS A 3 17.15 -3.98 -20.84
C LYS A 3 17.21 -5.48 -20.53
N LEU A 4 16.04 -6.10 -20.38
CA LEU A 4 15.91 -7.56 -20.49
C LEU A 4 16.49 -7.97 -21.85
N LYS A 5 17.28 -9.05 -21.90
CA LYS A 5 17.70 -9.63 -23.19
C LYS A 5 16.44 -10.09 -23.94
N ARG A 6 15.99 -9.29 -24.92
CA ARG A 6 14.66 -9.40 -25.58
C ARG A 6 14.30 -10.80 -26.07
N HIS A 7 15.26 -11.65 -26.38
CA HIS A 7 15.02 -12.99 -26.93
C HIS A 7 14.59 -14.03 -25.88
N THR A 8 14.97 -13.87 -24.60
CA THR A 8 14.67 -14.86 -23.55
C THR A 8 13.34 -14.61 -22.83
N VAL A 9 12.73 -13.43 -22.98
CA VAL A 9 11.53 -13.01 -22.24
C VAL A 9 10.24 -13.05 -23.04
N LYS A 10 10.30 -13.31 -24.36
CA LYS A 10 9.13 -13.33 -25.23
C LYS A 10 8.26 -14.56 -24.92
N ASN A 11 6.94 -14.37 -24.90
CA ASN A 11 5.93 -15.44 -24.68
C ASN A 11 6.06 -16.16 -23.32
N GLN A 12 6.46 -15.45 -22.27
CA GLN A 12 6.59 -15.98 -20.91
C GLN A 12 5.75 -15.16 -19.92
N ALA A 13 5.00 -15.84 -19.05
CA ALA A 13 4.40 -15.22 -17.87
C ALA A 13 5.41 -15.19 -16.71
N PHE A 14 5.51 -14.07 -16.01
CA PHE A 14 6.40 -13.87 -14.88
C PHE A 14 5.63 -13.29 -13.69
N ASN A 15 5.94 -13.78 -12.50
CA ASN A 15 5.56 -13.12 -11.25
C ASN A 15 6.32 -11.78 -11.12
N CYS A 16 5.76 -10.87 -10.32
CA CYS A 16 6.35 -9.55 -10.09
C CYS A 16 6.03 -9.05 -8.67
N SER A 17 6.87 -9.45 -7.72
CA SER A 17 6.88 -8.90 -6.36
C SER A 17 8.18 -8.14 -6.09
N ASN A 18 8.23 -7.44 -4.95
CA ASN A 18 9.38 -6.60 -4.58
C ASN A 18 10.67 -7.39 -4.31
N GLY A 19 10.57 -8.70 -4.10
CA GLY A 19 11.70 -9.58 -3.82
C GLY A 19 12.09 -9.67 -2.33
N ASP A 20 11.28 -9.11 -1.44
CA ASP A 20 11.34 -9.22 0.01
C ASP A 20 9.96 -9.54 0.62
N VAL A 21 9.90 -9.73 1.93
CA VAL A 21 8.67 -9.98 2.70
C VAL A 21 8.52 -8.94 3.81
N TYR A 22 7.29 -8.71 4.25
CA TYR A 22 6.98 -7.80 5.36
C TYR A 22 5.86 -8.38 6.23
N LYS A 23 5.68 -7.79 7.42
CA LYS A 23 4.49 -7.99 8.25
C LYS A 23 3.72 -6.68 8.40
N TRP A 24 2.40 -6.74 8.37
CA TRP A 24 1.55 -5.56 8.50
C TRP A 24 1.83 -4.77 9.77
N LYS A 25 2.09 -5.43 10.91
CA LYS A 25 2.47 -4.75 12.17
C LYS A 25 3.62 -3.75 12.02
N HIS A 26 4.59 -4.05 11.17
CA HIS A 26 5.74 -3.16 10.94
C HIS A 26 5.40 -1.99 10.01
N LEU A 27 4.54 -2.22 9.00
CA LEU A 27 4.07 -1.17 8.11
C LEU A 27 3.03 -0.26 8.80
N TRP A 28 2.25 -0.79 9.73
CA TRP A 28 1.28 -0.03 10.52
C TRP A 28 1.96 1.04 11.36
N LYS A 29 3.05 0.68 12.05
CA LYS A 29 3.93 1.63 12.75
C LYS A 29 4.43 2.74 11.81
N VAL A 30 4.90 2.36 10.62
CA VAL A 30 5.37 3.35 9.63
C VAL A 30 4.24 4.28 9.21
N LEU A 31 3.04 3.77 9.00
CA LEU A 31 1.88 4.58 8.64
C LEU A 31 1.55 5.59 9.75
N ALA A 32 1.46 5.14 11.00
CA ALA A 32 1.21 6.00 12.14
C ALA A 32 2.28 7.11 12.28
N ASP A 33 3.56 6.74 12.20
CA ASP A 33 4.68 7.70 12.25
C ASP A 33 4.58 8.75 11.12
N LYS A 34 4.18 8.35 9.90
CA LYS A 34 4.05 9.27 8.75
C LYS A 34 2.87 10.24 8.84
N PHE A 35 1.88 9.94 9.68
CA PHE A 35 0.72 10.80 9.94
C PHE A 35 0.75 11.43 11.35
N GLY A 36 1.80 11.20 12.14
CA GLY A 36 1.94 11.77 13.48
C GLY A 36 0.92 11.24 14.49
N ILE A 37 0.48 9.99 14.33
CA ILE A 37 -0.45 9.33 15.25
C ILE A 37 0.37 8.71 16.38
N GLU A 38 0.22 9.21 17.60
CA GLU A 38 0.99 8.74 18.78
C GLU A 38 0.36 7.48 19.41
N ASP A 39 -0.96 7.46 19.55
CA ASP A 39 -1.70 6.33 20.13
C ASP A 39 -2.15 5.35 19.04
N TYR A 40 -1.22 4.50 18.58
CA TYR A 40 -1.56 3.38 17.70
C TYR A 40 -1.27 2.05 18.39
N GLU A 41 -2.28 1.20 18.43
CA GLU A 41 -2.14 -0.20 18.78
C GLU A 41 -2.36 -1.05 17.53
N PHE A 42 -1.55 -2.08 17.37
CA PHE A 42 -1.78 -3.12 16.38
C PHE A 42 -2.03 -4.40 17.17
N ASP A 43 -3.30 -4.66 17.44
CA ASP A 43 -3.75 -5.86 18.14
C ASP A 43 -3.95 -6.99 17.13
N GLU A 44 -2.97 -7.91 17.05
CA GLU A 44 -3.06 -9.10 16.19
C GLU A 44 -4.14 -10.09 16.67
N GLU A 45 -4.56 -10.00 17.93
CA GLU A 45 -5.53 -10.91 18.55
C GLU A 45 -6.88 -10.23 18.85
N GLY A 46 -7.00 -8.96 18.47
CA GLY A 46 -8.15 -8.11 18.73
C GLY A 46 -9.38 -8.47 17.89
N PRO A 47 -10.54 -7.88 18.21
CA PRO A 47 -11.75 -8.08 17.43
C PRO A 47 -11.54 -7.61 15.98
N GLU A 48 -12.10 -8.35 15.03
CA GLU A 48 -12.02 -8.01 13.62
C GLU A 48 -12.64 -6.63 13.34
N LEU A 49 -11.80 -5.67 12.94
CA LEU A 49 -12.25 -4.37 12.47
C LEU A 49 -12.58 -4.42 10.97
N ARG A 50 -13.64 -3.70 10.58
CA ARG A 50 -14.05 -3.54 9.17
C ARG A 50 -13.98 -2.07 8.81
N LEU A 51 -12.96 -1.70 8.04
CA LEU A 51 -12.76 -0.34 7.54
C LEU A 51 -13.96 0.11 6.70
N THR A 52 -14.58 -0.81 5.95
CA THR A 52 -15.80 -0.53 5.19
C THR A 52 -16.92 0.01 6.08
N GLU A 53 -17.13 -0.57 7.26
CA GLU A 53 -18.16 -0.13 8.20
C GLU A 53 -17.76 1.14 8.95
N MET A 54 -16.47 1.27 9.33
CA MET A 54 -15.97 2.43 10.06
C MET A 54 -15.98 3.72 9.21
N MET A 55 -15.77 3.58 7.90
CA MET A 55 -15.61 4.71 6.98
C MET A 55 -16.89 5.10 6.23
N LYS A 56 -17.98 4.31 6.32
CA LYS A 56 -19.20 4.49 5.52
C LYS A 56 -19.83 5.89 5.62
N ASP A 57 -19.82 6.49 6.80
CA ASP A 57 -20.44 7.79 7.08
C ASP A 57 -19.41 8.93 7.20
N LYS A 58 -18.17 8.72 6.71
CA LYS A 58 -17.06 9.68 6.86
C LYS A 58 -16.85 10.60 5.65
N GLY A 59 -17.76 10.59 4.68
CA GLY A 59 -17.72 11.46 3.51
C GLY A 59 -17.61 12.95 3.88
N GLY A 60 -18.49 13.44 4.78
CA GLY A 60 -18.45 14.84 5.22
C GLY A 60 -17.15 15.22 5.95
N VAL A 61 -16.62 14.30 6.77
CA VAL A 61 -15.33 14.51 7.45
C VAL A 61 -14.18 14.62 6.42
N TRP A 62 -14.21 13.81 5.37
CA TRP A 62 -13.22 13.90 4.30
C TRP A 62 -13.29 15.22 3.53
N GLU A 63 -14.49 15.71 3.23
CA GLU A 63 -14.68 17.01 2.58
C GLU A 63 -14.09 18.16 3.41
N GLU A 64 -14.27 18.12 4.73
CA GLU A 64 -13.65 19.07 5.67
C GLU A 64 -12.13 18.99 5.62
N ILE A 65 -11.55 17.78 5.71
CA ILE A 65 -10.10 17.55 5.62
C ILE A 65 -9.53 18.11 4.31
N VAL A 66 -10.20 17.84 3.17
CA VAL A 66 -9.79 18.33 1.85
C VAL A 66 -9.75 19.86 1.82
N LYS A 67 -10.79 20.50 2.36
CA LYS A 67 -10.90 21.96 2.40
C LYS A 67 -9.85 22.59 3.31
N GLU A 68 -9.70 22.09 4.53
CA GLU A 68 -8.79 22.66 5.54
C GLU A 68 -7.32 22.52 5.14
N ASN A 69 -6.95 21.41 4.49
CA ASN A 69 -5.57 21.13 4.10
C ASN A 69 -5.25 21.55 2.65
N GLY A 70 -6.22 22.10 1.91
CA GLY A 70 -6.03 22.52 0.52
C GLY A 70 -5.64 21.38 -0.41
N LEU A 71 -6.29 20.22 -0.23
CA LEU A 71 -6.05 18.98 -0.97
C LEU A 71 -6.72 19.01 -2.35
N LEU A 72 -6.36 18.05 -3.19
CA LEU A 72 -7.07 17.76 -4.42
C LEU A 72 -8.52 17.41 -4.09
N HIS A 73 -9.47 18.06 -4.77
CA HIS A 73 -10.88 17.81 -4.56
C HIS A 73 -11.24 16.38 -4.99
N THR A 74 -11.52 15.54 -4.00
CA THR A 74 -11.83 14.11 -4.14
C THR A 74 -12.91 13.75 -3.15
N LYS A 75 -13.74 12.77 -3.50
CA LYS A 75 -14.66 12.14 -2.55
C LYS A 75 -13.99 10.97 -1.85
N LEU A 76 -14.47 10.62 -0.66
CA LEU A 76 -13.83 9.56 0.14
C LEU A 76 -13.83 8.22 -0.60
N GLU A 77 -14.90 7.90 -1.33
CA GLU A 77 -15.03 6.68 -2.13
C GLU A 77 -14.14 6.64 -3.38
N GLU A 78 -13.59 7.78 -3.82
CA GLU A 78 -12.67 7.83 -4.97
C GLU A 78 -11.23 7.50 -4.57
N VAL A 79 -10.89 7.70 -3.29
CA VAL A 79 -9.52 7.55 -2.76
C VAL A 79 -9.39 6.47 -1.69
N GLY A 80 -10.51 6.04 -1.11
CA GLY A 80 -10.61 5.04 -0.06
C GLY A 80 -11.32 3.78 -0.54
N ASP A 81 -10.55 2.78 -0.95
CA ASP A 81 -11.07 1.47 -1.35
C ASP A 81 -11.16 0.50 -0.16
N TRP A 82 -12.14 0.75 0.72
CA TRP A 82 -12.20 0.11 2.05
C TRP A 82 -12.42 -1.40 2.01
N TRP A 83 -13.23 -1.90 1.08
CA TRP A 83 -13.45 -3.35 0.94
C TRP A 83 -12.16 -4.07 0.54
N PHE A 84 -11.35 -3.43 -0.30
CA PHE A 84 -10.06 -3.96 -0.72
C PHE A 84 -9.06 -3.97 0.44
N ALA A 85 -9.03 -2.91 1.25
CA ALA A 85 -8.22 -2.88 2.47
C ALA A 85 -8.64 -3.98 3.46
N ASP A 86 -9.94 -4.15 3.70
CA ASP A 86 -10.48 -5.22 4.55
C ASP A 86 -10.05 -6.61 4.03
N PHE A 87 -10.12 -6.85 2.73
CA PHE A 87 -9.67 -8.10 2.11
C PHE A 87 -8.16 -8.30 2.31
N MET A 88 -7.33 -7.30 1.99
CA MET A 88 -5.87 -7.40 2.03
C MET A 88 -5.30 -7.56 3.44
N LEU A 89 -5.95 -7.00 4.46
CA LEU A 89 -5.53 -7.13 5.85
C LEU A 89 -5.88 -8.50 6.45
N ARG A 90 -6.85 -9.22 5.88
CA ARG A 90 -7.25 -10.59 6.31
C ARG A 90 -6.45 -11.69 5.64
N VAL A 91 -5.92 -11.43 4.44
CA VAL A 91 -5.18 -12.43 3.67
C VAL A 91 -3.76 -12.54 4.21
N GLU A 92 -3.43 -13.69 4.80
CA GLU A 92 -2.09 -13.99 5.27
C GLU A 92 -1.29 -14.84 4.26
N GLY A 93 0.02 -14.58 4.18
CA GLY A 93 0.97 -15.54 3.63
C GLY A 93 0.92 -15.82 2.12
N VAL A 94 0.23 -14.99 1.33
CA VAL A 94 0.26 -15.12 -0.14
C VAL A 94 1.60 -14.63 -0.66
N LEU A 95 2.51 -15.58 -0.87
CA LEU A 95 3.85 -15.36 -1.41
C LEU A 95 3.95 -15.92 -2.83
N ASP A 96 4.60 -15.17 -3.70
CA ASP A 96 4.99 -15.64 -5.03
C ASP A 96 6.50 -15.96 -5.08
N SER A 97 6.98 -16.39 -6.25
CA SER A 97 8.41 -16.60 -6.49
C SER A 97 8.90 -15.75 -7.65
N MET A 98 9.94 -14.95 -7.37
CA MET A 98 10.67 -14.16 -8.36
C MET A 98 11.80 -14.93 -9.06
N ASN A 99 11.98 -16.22 -8.78
CA ASN A 99 13.10 -17.00 -9.33
C ASN A 99 13.08 -17.01 -10.86
N LYS A 100 11.93 -17.28 -11.48
CA LYS A 100 11.79 -17.28 -12.93
C LYS A 100 12.22 -15.94 -13.54
N ALA A 101 11.80 -14.82 -12.94
CA ALA A 101 12.15 -13.49 -13.42
C ALA A 101 13.67 -13.24 -13.29
N LYS A 102 14.26 -13.59 -12.14
CA LYS A 102 15.71 -13.44 -11.87
C LYS A 102 16.57 -14.29 -12.81
N GLU A 103 16.19 -15.55 -13.03
CA GLU A 103 16.85 -16.46 -13.98
C GLU A 103 16.82 -15.94 -15.41
N HIS A 104 15.78 -15.18 -15.77
CA HIS A 104 15.64 -14.53 -17.07
C HIS A 104 16.27 -13.12 -17.11
N GLY A 105 17.02 -12.76 -16.07
CA GLY A 105 17.80 -11.53 -15.97
C GLY A 105 17.05 -10.34 -15.35
N PHE A 106 15.85 -10.50 -14.81
CA PHE A 106 15.20 -9.42 -14.05
C PHE A 106 15.72 -9.38 -12.61
N LEU A 107 16.72 -8.53 -12.36
CA LEU A 107 17.33 -8.35 -11.03
C LEU A 107 16.77 -7.13 -10.28
N GLY A 108 15.70 -6.53 -10.78
CA GLY A 108 15.03 -5.41 -10.13
C GLY A 108 14.37 -5.85 -8.83
N PHE A 109 14.58 -5.10 -7.75
CA PHE A 109 13.92 -5.30 -6.48
C PHE A 109 13.62 -3.94 -5.83
N ARG A 110 12.77 -3.96 -4.80
CA ARG A 110 12.51 -2.81 -3.93
C ARG A 110 12.50 -3.29 -2.49
N ASN A 111 12.99 -2.46 -1.58
CA ASN A 111 12.72 -2.66 -0.17
C ASN A 111 11.26 -2.23 0.09
N SER A 112 10.40 -3.14 0.53
CA SER A 112 8.96 -2.91 0.66
C SER A 112 8.65 -1.79 1.66
N LYS A 113 9.37 -1.68 2.77
CA LYS A 113 9.20 -0.60 3.75
C LYS A 113 9.51 0.77 3.13
N ASN A 114 10.66 0.91 2.46
CA ASN A 114 11.04 2.16 1.82
C ASN A 114 10.10 2.50 0.66
N SER A 115 9.63 1.50 -0.09
CA SER A 115 8.63 1.67 -1.13
C SER A 115 7.32 2.21 -0.56
N PHE A 116 6.85 1.65 0.57
CA PHE A 116 5.65 2.10 1.25
C PHE A 116 5.76 3.57 1.71
N ILE A 117 6.88 3.94 2.35
CA ILE A 117 7.16 5.34 2.73
C ILE A 117 7.13 6.25 1.50
N ASN A 118 7.82 5.87 0.42
CA ASN A 118 7.86 6.63 -0.82
C ASN A 118 6.47 6.84 -1.43
N TRP A 119 5.59 5.84 -1.37
CA TRP A 119 4.22 5.99 -1.88
C TRP A 119 3.37 6.89 -1.00
N ILE A 120 3.48 6.81 0.33
CA ILE A 120 2.84 7.78 1.24
C ILE A 120 3.32 9.20 0.92
N ASP A 121 4.63 9.40 0.81
CA ASP A 121 5.22 10.71 0.51
C ASP A 121 4.78 11.25 -0.84
N LYS A 122 4.63 10.38 -1.84
CA LYS A 122 4.10 10.75 -3.14
C LYS A 122 2.64 11.19 -3.01
N THR A 123 1.79 10.43 -2.33
CA THR A 123 0.37 10.78 -2.12
C THR A 123 0.22 12.14 -1.42
N LYS A 124 1.07 12.44 -0.42
CA LYS A 124 1.15 13.77 0.21
C LYS A 124 1.63 14.86 -0.75
N ALA A 125 2.68 14.59 -1.52
CA ALA A 125 3.22 15.55 -2.49
C ALA A 125 2.21 15.93 -3.60
N TYR A 126 1.34 14.99 -3.98
CA TYR A 126 0.22 15.23 -4.90
C TYR A 126 -1.02 15.80 -4.21
N LYS A 127 -0.93 16.11 -2.92
CA LYS A 127 -2.01 16.67 -2.10
C LYS A 127 -3.29 15.82 -2.12
N ILE A 128 -3.16 14.50 -2.15
CA ILE A 128 -4.33 13.60 -2.03
C ILE A 128 -4.67 13.41 -0.55
N VAL A 129 -3.65 13.37 0.31
CA VAL A 129 -3.76 13.34 1.78
C VAL A 129 -2.85 14.44 2.36
N PRO A 130 -3.07 14.90 3.61
CA PRO A 130 -2.18 15.86 4.27
C PRO A 130 -0.76 15.33 4.50
#